data_AF-A0A3D4Z634-F1
#
_entry.id   AF-A0A3D4Z634-F1
#
_cell.length_a   1.000
_cell.length_b   1.000
_cell.length_c   1.000
_cell.angle_alpha   90.00
_cell.angle_beta   90.00
_cell.angle_gamma   90.00
#
_symmetry.space_group_name_H-M   'P 1'
#
loop_
_entity.id
_entity.type
_entity.pdbx_description
1 polymer ?
#
loop_
_entity_poly.entity_id
_entity_poly.type
_entity_poly.pdbx_seq_one_letter_code
_entity_poly.pdbx_strand_id
1 'polypeptide(L)' 'MASRDMRKGKSGGFRVIYLVLEREKEVHLLTLYPKSERENIDAAEINEILIKTGLLS' A
#
# COMPACT_ATOMS: atom_id res chain seq x y z
N MET A 1 7.34 11.72 18.95
CA MET A 1 5.95 11.29 19.19
C MET A 1 5.93 9.77 19.24
N ALA A 2 5.45 9.18 20.35
CA ALA A 2 5.49 7.75 20.59
C ALA A 2 4.12 7.14 20.33
N SER A 3 4.03 6.16 19.43
CA SER A 3 2.81 5.42 19.09
C SER A 3 2.37 4.56 20.27
N ARG A 4 1.44 5.07 21.09
CA ARG A 4 0.96 4.43 22.32
C ARG A 4 -0.21 3.44 22.15
N ASP A 5 -0.73 3.23 20.94
CA ASP A 5 -2.02 2.54 20.76
C ASP A 5 -1.97 1.15 20.09
N MET A 6 -0.81 0.50 19.97
CA MET A 6 -0.75 -0.86 19.39
C MET A 6 -1.08 -2.00 20.39
N ARG A 7 -1.83 -1.72 21.46
CA ARG A 7 -2.28 -2.73 22.44
C ARG A 7 -3.59 -3.43 22.04
N LYS A 8 -3.62 -4.15 20.90
CA LYS A 8 -4.60 -5.25 20.70
C LYS A 8 -3.97 -6.33 19.81
N GLY A 9 -4.14 -7.59 20.21
CA GLY A 9 -3.43 -8.76 19.69
C GLY A 9 -3.66 -9.12 18.21
N LYS A 10 -2.86 -10.09 17.76
CA LYS A 10 -2.63 -10.58 16.38
C LYS A 10 -1.77 -9.65 15.51
N SER A 11 -0.45 -9.79 15.65
CA SER A 11 0.60 -9.43 14.67
C SER A 11 0.25 -8.23 13.80
N GLY A 12 0.63 -7.02 14.24
CA GLY A 12 0.47 -5.76 13.52
C GLY A 12 1.21 -5.74 12.18
N GLY A 13 0.73 -6.53 11.22
CA GLY A 13 1.27 -6.61 9.88
C GLY A 13 0.79 -5.43 9.06
N PHE A 14 1.61 -5.03 8.11
CA PHE A 14 1.25 -4.03 7.12
C PHE A 14 0.83 -4.74 5.83
N ARG A 15 0.03 -4.06 5.02
CA ARG A 15 -0.16 -4.37 3.61
C ARG A 15 0.73 -3.43 2.82
N VAL A 16 1.52 -4.02 1.93
CA VAL A 16 2.40 -3.32 0.99
C VAL A 16 1.78 -3.49 -0.38
N ILE A 17 1.59 -2.40 -1.12
CA ILE A 17 1.17 -2.44 -2.52
C ILE A 17 2.32 -1.89 -3.35
N TYR A 18 2.80 -2.67 -4.31
CA TYR A 18 3.89 -2.33 -5.20
C TYR A 18 3.56 -2.73 -6.63
N LEU A 19 4.15 -2.01 -7.59
CA LEU A 19 4.11 -2.34 -9.00
C LEU A 19 5.49 -2.84 -9.44
N VAL A 20 5.54 -3.97 -10.14
CA VAL A 20 6.76 -4.48 -10.76
C VAL A 20 6.71 -4.19 -12.24
N LEU A 21 7.70 -3.45 -12.72
CA LEU A 21 7.91 -3.17 -14.13
C LEU A 21 9.03 -4.10 -14.62
N GLU A 22 8.65 -5.29 -15.08
CA GLU A 22 9.62 -6.35 -15.40
C GLU A 22 10.58 -5.98 -16.52
N ARG A 23 10.12 -5.22 -17.52
CA ARG A 23 10.96 -4.82 -18.66
C ARG A 23 12.05 -3.84 -18.23
N GLU A 24 11.68 -2.91 -17.36
CA GLU A 24 12.52 -1.86 -16.81
C GLU A 24 13.36 -2.39 -15.62
N LYS A 25 13.01 -3.57 -15.10
CA LYS A 25 13.57 -4.19 -13.89
C LYS A 25 13.43 -3.29 -12.66
N GLU A 26 12.30 -2.59 -12.58
CA GLU A 26 12.00 -1.65 -11.51
C GLU A 26 10.86 -2.14 -10.61
N VAL A 27 10.92 -1.75 -9.33
CA VAL A 27 9.86 -1.99 -8.36
C VAL A 27 9.46 -0.65 -7.75
N HIS A 28 8.21 -0.26 -7.97
CA HIS A 28 7.64 0.99 -7.48
C HIS A 28 6.75 0.71 -6.26
N LEU A 29 7.10 1.27 -5.11
CA LEU A 29 6.28 1.17 -3.91
C LEU A 29 5.14 2.19 -4.00
N LEU A 30 3.90 1.70 -4.10
CA LEU A 30 2.72 2.55 -4.27
C LEU A 30 2.17 3.05 -2.93
N THR A 31 1.97 2.14 -1.98
CA THR A 31 1.47 2.50 -0.64
C THR A 31 1.73 1.41 0.40
N LEU A 32 1.70 1.82 1.68
CA LEU A 32 1.86 0.98 2.87
C LEU A 32 0.81 1.37 3.90
N TYR A 33 0.05 0.42 4.42
CA TYR A 33 -0.91 0.69 5.48
C TYR A 33 -1.01 -0.47 6.49
N PRO A 34 -1.30 -0.18 7.77
CA PRO A 34 -1.54 -1.21 8.77
C PRO A 34 -2.73 -2.10 8.37
N LYS A 35 -2.64 -3.41 8.64
CA LYS A 35 -3.74 -4.34 8.38
C LYS A 35 -5.04 -3.97 9.10
N SER A 36 -4.92 -3.30 10.24
CA SER A 36 -6.03 -2.85 11.09
C SER A 36 -6.72 -1.58 10.63
N GLU A 37 -6.06 -0.78 9.78
CA GLU A 37 -6.57 0.53 9.39
C GLU A 37 -7.54 0.45 8.21
N ARG A 38 -7.34 -0.56 7.34
CA ARG A 38 -8.13 -0.72 6.12
C ARG A 38 -8.25 -2.17 5.74
N GLU A 39 -9.48 -2.66 5.54
CA GLU A 39 -9.71 -4.07 5.21
C GLU A 39 -9.49 -4.38 3.73
N ASN A 40 -10.00 -3.53 2.83
CA ASN A 40 -9.95 -3.72 1.38
C ASN A 40 -9.47 -2.46 0.67
N ILE A 41 -8.78 -2.65 -0.46
CA ILE A 41 -8.51 -1.60 -1.44
C ILE A 41 -9.23 -2.02 -2.72
N ASP A 42 -10.07 -1.15 -3.26
CA ASP A 42 -10.79 -1.48 -4.48
C ASP A 42 -9.99 -1.14 -5.75
N ALA A 43 -10.46 -1.63 -6.89
CA ALA A 43 -9.78 -1.41 -8.16
C ALA A 43 -9.78 0.07 -8.60
N ALA A 44 -10.79 0.86 -8.19
CA ALA A 44 -10.84 2.28 -8.50
C ALA A 44 -9.74 3.04 -7.75
N GLU A 45 -9.52 2.70 -6.48
CA GLU A 45 -8.47 3.25 -5.64
C GLU A 45 -7.07 2.87 -6.16
N ILE A 46 -6.89 1.63 -6.63
CA ILE A 46 -5.64 1.23 -7.30
C ILE A 46 -5.40 2.07 -8.56
N ASN A 47 -6.42 2.24 -9.41
CA ASN A 47 -6.30 3.05 -10.62
C ASN A 47 -5.97 4.51 -10.31
N GLU A 48 -6.60 5.09 -9.28
CA GLU A 48 -6.25 6.44 -8.82
C GLU A 48 -4.80 6.55 -8.38
N ILE A 49 -4.29 5.56 -7.63
CA ILE A 49 -2.90 5.53 -7.20
C ILE A 49 -1.98 5.48 -8.42
N LEU A 50 -2.28 4.62 -9.40
CA LEU A 50 -1.49 4.49 -10.62
C LEU A 50 -1.46 5.80 -11.43
N ILE A 51 -2.61 6.46 -11.60
CA ILE A 51 -2.71 7.77 -12.28
C ILE A 51 -1.88 8.82 -11.53
N LYS A 52 -2.02 8.91 -10.20
CA LYS A 52 -1.27 9.86 -9.37
C LYS A 52 0.24 9.64 -9.44
N THR A 53 0.67 8.39 -9.57
CA THR A 53 2.09 8.03 -9.73
C THR A 53 2.61 8.21 -11.16
N GLY A 54 1.76 8.55 -12.13
CA GLY A 54 2.15 8.69 -13.54
C GLY A 54 2.46 7.35 -14.24
N LEU A 55 2.11 6.23 -13.61
CA LEU A 55 2.33 4.86 -14.12
C LEU A 55 1.19 4.39 -15.03
N LEU A 56 0.07 5.12 -15.05
CA LEU A 56 -1.06 4.90 -15.94
C LEU A 56 -1.43 6.25 -16.57
N SER A 57 -1.39 6.31 -17.90
CA SER A 57 -1.63 7.49 -18.74
C SER A 57 -2.86 7.31 -19.62
#